data_AF-A0A392NNJ4-F1
#
_entry.id   AF-A0A392NNJ4-F1
#
_cell.length_a   1.000
_cell.length_b   1.000
_cell.length_c   1.000
_cell.angle_alpha   90.00
_cell.angle_beta   90.00
_cell.angle_gamma   90.00
#
_symmetry.space_group_name_H-M   'P 1'
#
loop_
_entity.id
_entity.type
_entity.pdbx_description
1 polymer ?
#
loop_
_entity_poly.entity_id
_entity_poly.type
_entity_poly.pdbx_seq_one_letter_code
_entity_poly.pdbx_strand_id
1 'polypeptide(L)'
;KVYDLGGQVLAASSAPVIFHLAKETGSALEELDSHKLAVIDTSSGKYQDIKVADDYVSVMSLTLKIQEKVKNSGRFGVHAVSEFAADLTPEYLERHGLKSVPKSVAYGYTASGYGFIQDMPYAYIHEFTRTSMAGKIRRFKGGYTSLWQKIAESLPIKLHCNTEVLTIRRNSDSVAVNVKSSNEIETMEFDKIIVSGNFPLKYGRTYRSVHSTSIGM
;
A
#
# COMPACT_ATOMS: atom_id res chain seq x y z
N LYS A 1 -24.35 11.73 6.85
CA LYS A 1 -23.02 12.20 6.36
C LYS A 1 -22.19 10.95 6.08
N VAL A 2 -21.64 10.79 4.88
CA VAL A 2 -20.82 9.60 4.55
C VAL A 2 -19.41 9.82 5.08
N TYR A 3 -18.82 8.79 5.67
CA TYR A 3 -17.44 8.77 6.15
C TYR A 3 -16.85 7.38 5.95
N ASP A 4 -15.52 7.32 5.76
CA ASP A 4 -14.79 6.07 5.55
C ASP A 4 -14.11 5.64 6.86
N LEU A 5 -14.16 4.34 7.17
CA LEU A 5 -13.49 3.77 8.35
C LEU A 5 -12.10 3.18 8.04
N GLY A 6 -11.69 3.18 6.78
CA GLY A 6 -10.43 2.62 6.29
C GLY A 6 -9.71 3.59 5.36
N GLY A 7 -9.11 3.09 4.27
CA GLY A 7 -8.49 3.93 3.24
C GLY A 7 -9.49 4.94 2.64
N GLN A 8 -9.08 6.19 2.52
CA GLN A 8 -10.00 7.29 2.17
C GLN A 8 -9.55 8.12 0.98
N VAL A 9 -8.25 8.32 0.83
CA VAL A 9 -7.67 9.31 -0.09
C VAL A 9 -6.68 8.67 -1.05
N LEU A 10 -6.60 9.27 -2.24
CA LEU A 10 -5.72 8.85 -3.34
C LEU A 10 -4.99 10.06 -3.90
N ALA A 11 -3.72 9.89 -4.22
CA ALA A 11 -3.00 10.88 -5.01
C ALA A 11 -3.28 10.64 -6.51
N ALA A 12 -3.73 11.66 -7.23
CA ALA A 12 -4.25 11.56 -8.59
C ALA A 12 -3.31 10.88 -9.61
N SER A 13 -1.99 11.02 -9.43
CA SER A 13 -0.99 10.48 -10.36
C SER A 13 -0.45 9.10 -9.97
N SER A 14 -0.96 8.52 -8.88
CA SER A 14 -0.27 7.42 -8.20
C SER A 14 -0.90 6.04 -8.35
N ALA A 15 -2.21 6.01 -8.59
CA ALA A 15 -3.01 4.80 -8.64
C ALA A 15 -3.74 4.71 -9.99
N PRO A 16 -3.02 4.63 -11.12
CA PRO A 16 -3.62 4.68 -12.45
C PRO A 16 -4.66 3.58 -12.65
N VAL A 17 -4.45 2.40 -12.08
CA VAL A 17 -5.40 1.28 -12.12
C VAL A 17 -6.70 1.63 -11.40
N ILE A 18 -6.63 2.24 -10.21
CA ILE A 18 -7.84 2.65 -9.45
C ILE A 18 -8.62 3.73 -10.19
N PHE A 19 -7.93 4.71 -10.79
CA PHE A 19 -8.59 5.76 -11.57
C PHE A 19 -9.17 5.23 -12.89
N HIS A 20 -8.54 4.23 -13.50
CA HIS A 20 -9.12 3.54 -14.64
C HIS A 20 -10.41 2.80 -14.24
N LEU A 21 -10.38 2.01 -13.17
CA LEU A 21 -11.58 1.34 -12.63
C LEU A 21 -12.68 2.32 -12.25
N ALA A 22 -12.32 3.48 -11.69
CA ALA A 22 -13.26 4.54 -11.37
C ALA A 22 -13.98 5.05 -12.63
N LYS A 23 -13.25 5.19 -13.75
CA LYS A 23 -13.82 5.59 -15.03
C LYS A 23 -14.78 4.51 -15.56
N GLU A 24 -14.36 3.24 -15.57
CA GLU A 24 -15.17 2.12 -16.06
C GLU A 24 -16.48 1.94 -15.26
N THR A 25 -16.45 2.27 -13.97
CA THR A 25 -17.62 2.15 -13.07
C THR A 25 -18.43 3.45 -12.91
N GLY A 26 -18.05 4.53 -13.62
CA GLY A 26 -18.69 5.84 -13.46
C GLY A 26 -18.62 6.37 -12.01
N SER A 27 -17.53 6.08 -11.30
CA SER A 27 -17.31 6.50 -9.92
C SER A 27 -16.79 7.93 -9.86
N ALA A 28 -17.60 8.83 -9.30
CA ALA A 28 -17.26 10.23 -9.17
C ALA A 28 -16.19 10.46 -8.09
N LEU A 29 -15.29 11.40 -8.36
CA LEU A 29 -14.22 11.82 -7.45
C LEU A 29 -14.44 13.28 -7.04
N GLU A 30 -13.92 13.65 -5.88
CA GLU A 30 -13.81 15.04 -5.43
C GLU A 30 -12.36 15.38 -5.06
N GLU A 31 -11.92 16.58 -5.38
CA GLU A 31 -10.59 17.08 -5.03
C GLU A 31 -10.59 17.58 -3.59
N LEU A 32 -9.49 17.31 -2.86
CA LEU A 32 -9.28 17.74 -1.48
C LEU A 32 -8.19 18.82 -1.38
N ASP A 33 -7.90 19.51 -2.48
CA ASP A 33 -6.83 20.51 -2.61
C ASP A 33 -6.98 21.75 -1.71
N SER A 34 -8.18 22.00 -1.19
CA SER A 34 -8.44 23.04 -0.19
C SER A 34 -7.93 22.70 1.23
N HIS A 35 -7.54 21.45 1.49
CA HIS A 35 -7.10 21.01 2.82
C HIS A 35 -5.60 21.21 2.99
N LYS A 36 -5.20 22.06 3.94
CA LYS A 36 -3.79 22.25 4.30
C LYS A 36 -3.31 21.10 5.18
N LEU A 37 -2.23 20.43 4.77
CA LEU A 37 -1.50 19.51 5.64
C LEU A 37 -0.59 20.33 6.55
N ALA A 38 -0.77 20.18 7.86
CA ALA A 38 -0.03 20.93 8.87
C ALA A 38 0.42 20.02 10.01
N VAL A 39 1.52 20.41 10.64
CA VAL A 39 1.95 19.87 11.92
C VAL A 39 1.44 20.79 13.02
N ILE A 40 0.89 20.21 14.08
CA ILE A 40 0.50 20.94 15.28
C ILE A 40 1.60 20.73 16.31
N ASP A 41 2.20 21.82 16.77
CA ASP A 41 3.13 21.76 17.88
C ASP A 41 2.38 21.39 19.17
N THR A 42 2.76 20.29 19.81
CA THR A 42 2.03 19.75 20.96
C THR A 42 2.10 20.63 22.20
N SER A 43 3.14 21.47 22.32
CA SER A 43 3.35 22.35 23.48
C SER A 43 2.59 23.66 23.36
N SER A 44 2.49 24.22 22.15
CA SER A 44 1.96 25.55 21.88
C SER A 44 0.65 25.56 21.10
N GLY A 45 0.23 24.41 20.55
CA GLY A 45 -0.93 24.28 19.68
C GLY A 45 -0.79 25.00 18.34
N LYS A 46 0.41 25.53 18.02
CA LYS A 46 0.63 26.30 16.80
C LYS A 46 0.68 25.40 15.58
N TYR A 47 0.00 25.84 14.52
CA TYR A 47 0.04 25.21 13.21
C TYR A 47 1.30 25.61 12.46
N GLN A 48 1.95 24.64 11.84
CA GLN A 48 3.10 24.83 10.96
C GLN A 48 2.85 24.06 9.66
N ASP A 49 3.13 24.69 8.52
CA ASP A 49 3.11 24.00 7.23
C ASP A 49 4.14 22.87 7.24
N ILE A 50 3.72 21.66 6.85
CA ILE A 50 4.59 20.47 6.84
C ILE A 50 5.55 20.47 5.65
N LYS A 51 5.39 21.38 4.67
CA LYS A 51 6.24 21.54 3.49
C LYS A 51 6.41 20.27 2.65
N VAL A 52 5.29 19.59 2.37
CA VAL A 52 5.28 18.32 1.61
C VAL A 52 6.08 18.41 0.29
N ALA A 53 5.94 19.52 -0.44
CA ALA A 53 6.62 19.70 -1.72
C ALA A 53 8.14 19.73 -1.58
N ASP A 54 8.67 20.50 -0.62
CA ASP A 54 10.11 20.60 -0.36
C ASP A 54 10.68 19.24 0.05
N ASP A 55 9.97 18.53 0.93
CA ASP A 55 10.34 17.21 1.40
C ASP A 55 10.33 16.18 0.26
N TYR A 56 9.33 16.20 -0.62
CA TYR A 56 9.27 15.33 -1.80
C TYR A 56 10.45 15.60 -2.74
N VAL A 57 10.75 16.87 -3.02
CA VAL A 57 11.89 17.27 -3.86
C VAL A 57 13.21 16.78 -3.28
N SER A 58 13.37 16.80 -1.94
CA SER A 58 14.60 16.36 -1.26
C SER A 58 14.97 14.90 -1.52
N VAL A 59 13.99 14.04 -1.80
CA VAL A 59 14.19 12.60 -2.06
C VAL A 59 14.01 12.22 -3.54
N MET A 60 13.59 13.15 -4.38
CA MET A 60 13.29 12.92 -5.80
C MET A 60 14.47 12.32 -6.57
N SER A 61 15.69 12.79 -6.31
CA SER A 61 16.90 12.24 -6.96
C SER A 61 17.11 10.75 -6.65
N LEU A 62 16.93 10.36 -5.38
CA LEU A 62 17.04 8.97 -4.96
C LEU A 62 15.89 8.12 -5.54
N THR A 63 14.66 8.64 -5.55
CA THR A 63 13.51 8.01 -6.18
C THR A 63 13.77 7.75 -7.67
N LEU A 64 14.22 8.75 -8.43
CA LEU A 64 14.50 8.60 -9.86
C LEU A 64 15.60 7.57 -10.12
N LYS A 65 16.67 7.57 -9.30
CA LYS A 65 17.75 6.58 -9.40
C LYS A 65 17.25 5.15 -9.19
N ILE A 66 16.35 4.93 -8.23
CA ILE A 66 15.75 3.61 -8.00
C ILE A 66 14.82 3.22 -9.15
N GLN A 67 13.97 4.13 -9.61
CA GLN A 67 13.07 3.89 -10.76
C GLN A 67 13.84 3.48 -12.02
N GLU A 68 14.96 4.15 -12.30
CA GLU A 68 15.81 3.84 -13.44
C GLU A 68 16.40 2.43 -13.36
N LYS A 69 16.75 1.94 -12.16
CA LYS A 69 17.24 0.58 -11.96
C LYS A 69 16.16 -0.48 -12.19
N VAL A 70 14.92 -0.18 -11.82
CA VAL A 70 13.83 -1.18 -11.83
C VAL A 70 12.96 -1.15 -13.09
N LYS A 71 13.15 -0.18 -13.99
CA LYS A 71 12.29 0.05 -15.17
C LYS A 71 12.09 -1.18 -16.06
N ASN A 72 13.08 -2.06 -16.15
CA ASN A 72 13.08 -3.26 -16.98
C ASN A 72 12.94 -4.56 -16.17
N SER A 73 12.59 -4.47 -14.88
CA SER A 73 12.54 -5.64 -14.00
C SER A 73 11.38 -6.60 -14.27
N GLY A 74 10.35 -6.16 -15.02
CA GLY A 74 9.10 -6.91 -15.20
C GLY A 74 8.28 -7.07 -13.91
N ARG A 75 8.70 -6.44 -12.82
CA ARG A 75 8.04 -6.46 -11.50
C ARG A 75 7.45 -5.08 -11.20
N PHE A 76 6.51 -5.02 -10.26
CA PHE A 76 5.83 -3.79 -9.88
C PHE A 76 5.93 -3.51 -8.38
N GLY A 77 5.86 -2.22 -8.04
CA GLY A 77 5.78 -1.75 -6.66
C GLY A 77 6.97 -2.21 -5.81
N VAL A 78 6.69 -2.56 -4.54
CA VAL A 78 7.70 -3.02 -3.58
C VAL A 78 8.51 -4.19 -4.13
N HIS A 79 7.88 -5.14 -4.84
CA HIS A 79 8.57 -6.30 -5.39
C HIS A 79 9.64 -5.96 -6.45
N ALA A 80 9.50 -4.83 -7.15
CA ALA A 80 10.51 -4.35 -8.08
C ALA A 80 11.70 -3.72 -7.34
N VAL A 81 11.41 -2.98 -6.26
CA VAL A 81 12.41 -2.17 -5.56
C VAL A 81 13.13 -2.91 -4.42
N SER A 82 12.55 -3.98 -3.89
CA SER A 82 13.12 -4.75 -2.76
C SER A 82 14.53 -5.26 -3.04
N GLU A 83 14.86 -5.60 -4.29
CA GLU A 83 16.23 -6.02 -4.65
C GLU A 83 17.28 -4.93 -4.41
N PHE A 84 16.88 -3.66 -4.51
CA PHE A 84 17.77 -2.50 -4.43
C PHE A 84 17.62 -1.69 -3.15
N ALA A 85 16.62 -1.98 -2.33
CA ALA A 85 16.22 -1.18 -1.17
C ALA A 85 15.66 -2.04 -0.01
N ALA A 86 16.22 -3.23 0.21
CA ALA A 86 15.82 -4.13 1.29
C ALA A 86 16.32 -3.71 2.68
N ASP A 87 17.35 -2.87 2.76
CA ASP A 87 17.88 -2.39 4.04
C ASP A 87 16.84 -1.56 4.81
N LEU A 88 16.97 -1.53 6.14
CA LEU A 88 16.17 -0.64 6.98
C LEU A 88 16.35 0.82 6.54
N THR A 89 15.25 1.56 6.61
CA THR A 89 15.17 2.93 6.09
C THR A 89 16.30 3.86 6.58
N PRO A 90 16.65 3.92 7.88
CA PRO A 90 17.73 4.80 8.34
C PRO A 90 19.07 4.47 7.69
N GLU A 91 19.44 3.19 7.67
CA GLU A 91 20.70 2.72 7.08
C GLU A 91 20.75 2.99 5.58
N TYR A 92 19.64 2.73 4.88
CA TYR A 92 19.58 2.96 3.44
C TYR A 92 19.79 4.42 3.08
N LEU A 93 19.12 5.32 3.80
CA LEU A 93 19.22 6.76 3.56
C LEU A 93 20.62 7.29 3.86
N GLU A 94 21.23 6.86 4.95
CA GLU A 94 22.60 7.25 5.33
C GLU A 94 23.60 6.88 4.23
N ARG A 95 23.53 5.63 3.72
CA ARG A 95 24.38 5.17 2.59
C ARG A 95 24.16 5.98 1.30
N HIS A 96 23.05 6.68 1.18
CA HIS A 96 22.70 7.53 0.03
C HIS A 96 22.82 9.04 0.33
N GLY A 97 23.50 9.42 1.41
CA GLY A 97 23.82 10.81 1.74
C GLY A 97 22.65 11.60 2.32
N LEU A 98 21.56 10.94 2.72
CA LEU A 98 20.41 11.56 3.36
C LEU A 98 20.47 11.31 4.87
N LYS A 99 20.48 12.40 5.66
CA LYS A 99 20.63 12.34 7.13
C LYS A 99 19.41 11.73 7.82
N SER A 100 18.23 11.89 7.24
CA SER A 100 16.97 11.41 7.81
C SER A 100 15.89 11.31 6.74
N VAL A 101 14.83 10.57 7.04
CA VAL A 101 13.60 10.60 6.24
C VAL A 101 13.00 12.02 6.32
N PRO A 102 12.52 12.59 5.21
CA PRO A 102 11.79 13.87 5.24
C PRO A 102 10.57 13.79 6.17
N LYS A 103 10.27 14.90 6.85
CA LYS A 103 9.31 14.92 7.96
C LYS A 103 7.89 14.56 7.51
N SER A 104 7.45 15.12 6.39
CA SER A 104 6.15 14.82 5.77
C SER A 104 6.01 13.36 5.36
N VAL A 105 7.08 12.73 4.87
CA VAL A 105 7.10 11.31 4.52
C VAL A 105 6.97 10.48 5.80
N ALA A 106 7.79 10.76 6.81
CA ALA A 106 7.78 10.04 8.08
C ALA A 106 6.40 10.10 8.77
N TYR A 107 5.84 11.31 8.85
CA TYR A 107 4.56 11.55 9.48
C TYR A 107 3.41 11.00 8.65
N GLY A 108 3.42 11.24 7.33
CA GLY A 108 2.40 10.71 6.43
C GLY A 108 2.33 9.18 6.48
N TYR A 109 3.48 8.51 6.46
CA TYR A 109 3.55 7.05 6.53
C TYR A 109 2.97 6.52 7.85
N THR A 110 3.43 7.08 8.97
CA THR A 110 3.04 6.63 10.31
C THR A 110 1.57 6.96 10.62
N ALA A 111 1.12 8.19 10.31
CA ALA A 111 -0.25 8.63 10.52
C ALA A 111 -1.26 7.90 9.62
N SER A 112 -0.82 7.37 8.47
CA SER A 112 -1.64 6.52 7.61
C SER A 112 -1.75 5.07 8.10
N GLY A 113 -1.11 4.73 9.22
CA GLY A 113 -1.21 3.41 9.85
C GLY A 113 -0.26 2.35 9.28
N TYR A 114 0.73 2.73 8.47
CA TYR A 114 1.71 1.79 7.93
C TYR A 114 2.80 1.36 8.93
N GLY A 115 2.76 1.87 10.16
CA GLY A 115 3.76 1.61 11.20
C GLY A 115 4.85 2.67 11.23
N PHE A 116 5.99 2.35 11.85
CA PHE A 116 7.08 3.30 12.04
C PHE A 116 8.17 3.15 10.98
N ILE A 117 8.62 4.27 10.43
CA ILE A 117 9.56 4.30 9.30
C ILE A 117 10.91 3.63 9.60
N GLN A 118 11.40 3.71 10.85
CA GLN A 118 12.70 3.14 11.22
C GLN A 118 12.71 1.61 11.18
N ASP A 119 11.54 0.99 11.32
CA ASP A 119 11.39 -0.47 11.36
C ASP A 119 11.15 -1.06 9.96
N MET A 120 11.00 -0.21 8.94
CA MET A 120 10.61 -0.62 7.59
C MET A 120 11.81 -0.62 6.64
N PRO A 121 11.90 -1.63 5.75
CA PRO A 121 12.79 -1.55 4.59
C PRO A 121 12.51 -0.31 3.74
N TYR A 122 13.55 0.32 3.21
CA TYR A 122 13.39 1.55 2.42
C TYR A 122 12.50 1.35 1.18
N ALA A 123 12.44 0.14 0.63
CA ALA A 123 11.52 -0.23 -0.45
C ALA A 123 10.06 0.20 -0.20
N TYR A 124 9.55 0.02 1.02
CA TYR A 124 8.18 0.42 1.38
C TYR A 124 8.04 1.94 1.49
N ILE A 125 9.04 2.61 2.06
CA ILE A 125 9.04 4.06 2.21
C ILE A 125 9.16 4.74 0.84
N HIS A 126 10.04 4.24 -0.01
CA HIS A 126 10.18 4.68 -1.39
C HIS A 126 8.85 4.59 -2.14
N GLU A 127 8.17 3.44 -2.09
CA GLU A 127 6.89 3.27 -2.79
C GLU A 127 5.82 4.20 -2.23
N PHE A 128 5.72 4.33 -0.91
CA PHE A 128 4.82 5.31 -0.29
C PHE A 128 5.13 6.74 -0.72
N THR A 129 6.39 7.17 -0.73
CA THR A 129 6.76 8.52 -1.17
C THR A 129 6.38 8.74 -2.64
N ARG A 130 6.70 7.78 -3.50
CA ARG A 130 6.44 7.87 -4.95
C ARG A 130 4.94 7.91 -5.24
N THR A 131 4.14 7.09 -4.56
CA THR A 131 2.71 7.01 -4.82
C THR A 131 1.93 8.04 -4.02
N SER A 132 2.20 8.23 -2.75
CA SER A 132 1.25 8.92 -1.86
C SER A 132 1.56 10.40 -1.67
N MET A 133 2.79 10.85 -1.98
CA MET A 133 3.22 12.23 -1.70
C MET A 133 3.22 13.15 -2.92
N ALA A 134 3.06 12.60 -4.12
CA ALA A 134 3.06 13.35 -5.36
C ALA A 134 1.63 13.57 -5.90
N GLY A 135 1.25 14.84 -6.03
CA GLY A 135 0.05 15.25 -6.78
C GLY A 135 -1.17 15.59 -5.93
N LYS A 136 -2.28 15.88 -6.61
CA LYS A 136 -3.53 16.29 -5.97
C LYS A 136 -4.19 15.14 -5.23
N ILE A 137 -4.64 15.40 -4.01
CA ILE A 137 -5.38 14.45 -3.19
C ILE A 137 -6.85 14.44 -3.65
N ARG A 138 -7.40 13.25 -3.85
CA ARG A 138 -8.78 13.00 -4.23
C ARG A 138 -9.40 11.94 -3.34
N ARG A 139 -10.73 11.92 -3.26
CA ARG A 139 -11.50 10.81 -2.69
C ARG A 139 -12.73 10.50 -3.55
N PHE A 140 -13.35 9.35 -3.32
CA PHE A 140 -14.59 8.96 -4.00
C PHE A 140 -15.80 9.66 -3.37
N LYS A 141 -16.65 10.26 -4.22
CA LYS A 141 -17.92 10.82 -3.78
C LYS A 141 -18.85 9.66 -3.41
N GLY A 142 -19.19 9.55 -2.13
CA GLY A 142 -19.93 8.41 -1.58
C GLY A 142 -19.07 7.41 -0.81
N GLY A 143 -17.80 7.73 -0.56
CA GLY A 143 -16.88 6.91 0.22
C GLY A 143 -16.13 5.90 -0.64
N TYR A 144 -14.96 5.45 -0.16
CA TYR A 144 -14.07 4.58 -0.92
C TYR A 144 -14.72 3.22 -1.23
N THR A 145 -15.53 2.69 -0.32
CA THR A 145 -16.27 1.43 -0.49
C THR A 145 -17.23 1.47 -1.69
N SER A 146 -17.72 2.65 -2.09
CA SER A 146 -18.64 2.77 -3.22
C SER A 146 -18.03 2.33 -4.55
N LEU A 147 -16.71 2.49 -4.74
CA LEU A 147 -16.01 1.95 -5.91
C LEU A 147 -16.13 0.42 -5.95
N TRP A 148 -15.82 -0.23 -4.83
CA TRP A 148 -15.82 -1.69 -4.75
C TRP A 148 -17.20 -2.30 -4.94
N GLN A 149 -18.24 -1.64 -4.40
CA GLN A 149 -19.64 -2.04 -4.62
C GLN A 149 -20.00 -2.00 -6.10
N LYS A 150 -19.69 -0.90 -6.78
CA LYS A 150 -19.95 -0.77 -8.23
C LYS A 150 -19.19 -1.79 -9.06
N ILE A 151 -17.94 -2.09 -8.71
CA ILE A 151 -17.18 -3.17 -9.38
C ILE A 151 -17.91 -4.50 -9.21
N ALA A 152 -18.31 -4.85 -7.99
CA ALA A 152 -19.01 -6.10 -7.71
C ALA A 152 -20.35 -6.20 -8.46
N GLU A 153 -21.10 -5.11 -8.57
CA GLU A 153 -22.36 -5.04 -9.30
C GLU A 153 -22.19 -5.10 -10.83
N SER A 154 -21.05 -4.63 -11.35
CA SER A 154 -20.77 -4.61 -12.79
C SER A 154 -20.27 -5.94 -13.37
N LEU A 155 -19.78 -6.84 -12.52
CA LEU A 155 -19.17 -8.09 -12.95
C LEU A 155 -20.15 -9.26 -12.76
N PRO A 156 -20.18 -10.24 -13.69
CA PRO A 156 -20.99 -11.44 -13.56
C PRO A 156 -20.33 -12.44 -12.59
N ILE A 157 -20.02 -11.99 -11.37
CA ILE A 157 -19.38 -12.79 -10.33
C ILE A 157 -20.40 -13.21 -9.27
N LYS A 158 -20.21 -14.41 -8.71
CA LYS A 158 -20.93 -14.84 -7.52
C LYS A 158 -20.14 -14.41 -6.29
N LEU A 159 -20.63 -13.39 -5.58
CA LEU A 159 -20.00 -12.89 -4.36
C LEU A 159 -20.49 -13.70 -3.15
N HIS A 160 -19.55 -14.35 -2.47
CA HIS A 160 -19.81 -15.09 -1.22
C HIS A 160 -19.36 -14.26 -0.01
N CYS A 161 -20.30 -13.56 0.62
CA CYS A 161 -20.07 -12.84 1.88
C CYS A 161 -20.27 -13.77 3.09
N ASN A 162 -19.73 -13.40 4.25
CA ASN A 162 -19.82 -14.19 5.50
C ASN A 162 -19.34 -15.65 5.33
N THR A 163 -18.39 -15.86 4.42
CA THR A 163 -17.85 -17.17 4.07
C THR A 163 -16.37 -17.19 4.44
N GLU A 164 -16.00 -18.06 5.38
CA GLU A 164 -14.62 -18.19 5.86
C GLU A 164 -13.91 -19.32 5.12
N VAL A 165 -12.78 -19.04 4.48
CA VAL A 165 -11.92 -20.08 3.89
C VAL A 165 -11.15 -20.79 5.01
N LEU A 166 -11.44 -22.07 5.22
CA LEU A 166 -10.81 -22.87 6.27
C LEU A 166 -9.51 -23.52 5.79
N THR A 167 -9.57 -24.16 4.62
CA THR A 167 -8.42 -24.88 4.04
C THR A 167 -8.46 -24.81 2.53
N ILE A 168 -7.27 -24.76 1.93
CA ILE A 168 -7.06 -24.83 0.49
C ILE A 168 -6.16 -26.03 0.23
N ARG A 169 -6.62 -26.98 -0.59
CA ARG A 169 -5.85 -28.14 -1.06
C ARG A 169 -5.66 -28.01 -2.56
N ARG A 170 -4.42 -28.15 -3.04
CA ARG A 170 -4.07 -28.01 -4.44
C ARG A 170 -3.44 -29.30 -4.95
N ASN A 171 -3.95 -29.79 -6.06
CA ASN A 171 -3.38 -30.89 -6.84
C ASN A 171 -2.85 -30.35 -8.18
N SER A 172 -2.33 -31.22 -9.06
CA SER A 172 -1.85 -30.83 -10.39
C SER A 172 -2.91 -30.11 -11.23
N ASP A 173 -4.17 -30.57 -11.11
CA ASP A 173 -5.24 -30.19 -12.03
C ASP A 173 -6.43 -29.51 -11.35
N SER A 174 -6.45 -29.43 -10.02
CA SER A 174 -7.57 -28.85 -9.28
C SER A 174 -7.18 -28.18 -7.97
N VAL A 175 -8.06 -27.31 -7.49
CA VAL A 175 -8.02 -26.61 -6.21
C VAL A 175 -9.33 -26.86 -5.46
N ALA A 176 -9.23 -27.58 -4.34
CA ALA A 176 -10.33 -27.78 -3.42
C ALA A 176 -10.25 -26.75 -2.29
N VAL A 177 -11.34 -26.01 -2.05
CA VAL A 177 -11.46 -24.99 -1.01
C VAL A 177 -12.58 -25.38 -0.07
N ASN A 178 -12.25 -25.68 1.20
CA ASN A 178 -13.28 -25.85 2.21
C ASN A 178 -13.62 -24.50 2.82
N VAL A 179 -14.89 -24.15 2.79
CA VAL A 179 -15.40 -22.90 3.34
C VAL A 179 -16.45 -23.17 4.41
N LYS A 180 -16.57 -22.24 5.35
CA LYS A 180 -17.61 -22.24 6.37
C LYS A 180 -18.59 -21.10 6.10
N SER A 181 -19.87 -21.41 6.00
CA SER A 181 -20.97 -20.45 5.89
C SER A 181 -22.10 -20.89 6.79
N SER A 182 -22.65 -19.99 7.61
CA SER A 182 -23.82 -20.27 8.47
C SER A 182 -23.75 -21.58 9.29
N ASN A 183 -22.55 -21.93 9.78
CA ASN A 183 -22.19 -23.17 10.51
C ASN A 183 -22.10 -24.47 9.70
N GLU A 184 -22.30 -24.42 8.39
CA GLU A 184 -22.06 -25.55 7.49
C GLU A 184 -20.66 -25.44 6.87
N ILE A 185 -20.05 -26.60 6.61
CA ILE A 185 -18.80 -26.70 5.88
C ILE A 185 -19.10 -27.28 4.50
N GLU A 186 -18.75 -26.54 3.46
CA GLU A 186 -18.86 -26.98 2.07
C GLU A 186 -17.49 -27.02 1.41
N THR A 187 -17.32 -27.91 0.43
CA THR A 187 -16.13 -27.98 -0.42
C THR A 187 -16.47 -27.43 -1.80
N MET A 188 -15.70 -26.43 -2.24
CA MET A 188 -15.78 -25.84 -3.56
C MET A 188 -14.55 -26.25 -4.39
N GLU A 189 -14.74 -26.62 -5.65
CA GLU A 189 -13.65 -27.04 -6.57
C GLU A 189 -13.44 -25.99 -7.67
N PHE A 190 -12.18 -25.69 -7.98
CA PHE A 190 -11.77 -24.73 -9.00
C PHE A 190 -10.51 -25.18 -9.74
N ASP A 191 -10.27 -24.68 -10.97
CA ASP A 191 -9.01 -24.94 -11.69
C ASP A 191 -7.85 -24.12 -11.13
N LYS A 192 -8.14 -22.92 -10.61
CA LYS A 192 -7.15 -21.94 -10.15
C LYS A 192 -7.67 -21.17 -8.95
N ILE A 193 -6.75 -20.65 -8.15
CA ILE A 193 -7.05 -19.79 -7.00
C ILE A 193 -6.16 -18.55 -7.00
N ILE A 194 -6.75 -17.40 -6.69
CA ILE A 194 -6.05 -16.14 -6.42
C ILE A 194 -6.31 -15.81 -4.95
N VAL A 195 -5.24 -15.70 -4.16
CA VAL A 195 -5.34 -15.25 -2.77
C VAL A 195 -4.85 -13.82 -2.67
N SER A 196 -5.77 -12.90 -2.36
CA SER A 196 -5.52 -11.46 -2.28
C SER A 196 -5.63 -10.90 -0.86
N GLY A 197 -6.07 -11.71 0.11
CA GLY A 197 -6.12 -11.34 1.53
C GLY A 197 -4.76 -11.44 2.21
N ASN A 198 -4.61 -10.75 3.34
CA ASN A 198 -3.46 -10.94 4.21
C ASN A 198 -3.54 -12.31 4.91
N PHE A 199 -2.44 -13.04 4.95
CA PHE A 199 -2.34 -14.21 5.81
C PHE A 199 -2.05 -13.75 7.23
N PRO A 200 -2.91 -14.04 8.21
CA PRO A 200 -2.54 -13.80 9.60
C PRO A 200 -1.33 -14.68 9.91
N LEU A 201 -0.15 -14.06 9.97
CA LEU A 201 1.05 -14.72 10.46
C LEU A 201 0.81 -15.05 11.93
N LYS A 202 0.38 -16.27 12.23
CA LYS A 202 0.21 -16.78 13.61
C LYS A 202 1.55 -16.95 14.34
N TYR A 203 2.66 -16.60 13.70
CA TYR A 203 3.99 -16.63 14.27
C TYR A 203 4.42 -15.19 14.56
N GLY A 204 4.66 -14.86 15.82
CA GLY A 204 5.22 -13.59 16.30
C GLY A 204 6.66 -13.31 15.86
N ARG A 205 7.07 -13.79 14.67
CA ARG A 205 8.31 -13.42 14.00
C ARG A 205 7.92 -12.54 12.83
N THR A 206 8.00 -11.23 13.04
CA THR A 206 8.06 -10.25 11.95
C THR A 206 9.13 -10.69 10.94
N TYR A 207 8.83 -10.51 9.65
CA TYR A 207 9.76 -10.75 8.56
C TYR A 207 10.95 -9.79 8.71
N ARG A 208 11.99 -10.21 9.45
CA ARG A 208 13.33 -9.62 9.34
C ARG A 208 14.01 -10.37 8.21
N SER A 209 14.48 -9.67 7.18
CA SER A 209 15.34 -10.30 6.18
C SER A 209 16.51 -10.94 6.92
N VAL A 210 16.84 -12.18 6.58
CA VAL A 210 18.04 -12.83 7.12
C VAL A 210 19.23 -11.95 6.73
N HIS A 211 20.01 -11.49 7.72
CA HIS A 211 21.29 -10.84 7.41
C HIS A 211 22.09 -11.80 6.54
N SER A 212 22.53 -11.33 5.38
CA SER A 212 23.44 -12.07 4.50
C SER A 212 24.72 -12.36 5.28
N THR A 213 24.85 -13.57 5.82
CA THR A 213 26.17 -14.08 6.18
C THR A 213 26.91 -14.30 4.88
N SER A 214 27.82 -13.36 4.58
CA SER A 214 28.91 -13.59 3.65
C SER A 214 29.61 -14.88 4.06
N ILE A 215 29.36 -15.96 3.34
CA ILE A 215 30.24 -17.13 3.38
C ILE A 215 31.48 -16.69 2.62
N GLY A 216 32.50 -16.30 3.38
CA GLY A 216 33.84 -16.07 2.84
C GLY A 216 34.35 -17.37 2.22
N MET A 217 34.87 -17.25 1.00
CA MET A 217 35.91 -18.14 0.51
C MET A 217 37.20 -17.87 1.27
#